data_AF-A0A8T5BBZ5-F1
#
_entry.id   AF-A0A8T5BBZ5-F1
#
_cell.length_a   1.000
_cell.length_b   1.000
_cell.length_c   1.000
_cell.angle_alpha   90.00
_cell.angle_beta   90.00
_cell.angle_gamma   90.00
#
_symmetry.space_group_name_H-M   'P 1'
#
loop_
_entity.id
_entity.type
_entity.pdbx_description
1 polymer ?
#
loop_
_entity_poly.entity_id
_entity_poly.type
_entity_poly.pdbx_seq_one_letter_code
_entity_poly.pdbx_strand_id
1 'polypeptide(L)'
;MDTNGRIGLGGLSAPLEPYSHPLKYWSYFWKASIRIIKALIQVSLLGVGEWLMVRCEICGKESYMPFRCSYCGGYFCYEHRLPEAHNCTGIRSRIEYLKRDSYTPFESLSPIKRVFPPSMATFTRRELRDLAIGILIVSAIPLTWLGGLTLRRPLVAIAAMGIFISAFLLHELAHKFSAMRLGYWAEFRINALGLLVTLISFFSPVKIVAPGAVVVATPLYSRSLGLIALSGPLTNILQAIAFLIIGMVAGDPIQALLADVGLSINSVLALFNLIPFGSLDGAKILRWSLRAWIISISAAVLLLASTLI
;
A
#
# COMPACT_ATOMS: atom_id res chain seq x y z
N MET A 1 -10.70 30.75 -70.55
CA MET A 1 -9.39 31.36 -70.27
C MET A 1 -9.65 32.51 -69.32
N ASP A 2 -9.29 32.35 -68.05
CA ASP A 2 -8.35 33.26 -67.42
C ASP A 2 -7.79 32.62 -66.14
N THR A 3 -6.47 32.60 -66.11
CA THR A 3 -5.56 31.97 -65.16
C THR A 3 -5.13 33.02 -64.15
N ASN A 4 -5.43 32.83 -62.86
CA ASN A 4 -4.65 33.44 -61.78
C ASN A 4 -4.95 32.75 -60.45
N GLY A 5 -4.13 31.75 -60.13
CA GLY A 5 -4.04 31.18 -58.79
C GLY A 5 -3.44 32.19 -57.82
N ARG A 6 -4.23 32.60 -56.83
CA ARG A 6 -3.74 33.15 -55.56
C ARG A 6 -4.55 32.52 -54.44
N ILE A 7 -3.96 31.51 -53.80
CA ILE A 7 -4.47 30.93 -52.56
C ILE A 7 -4.15 31.95 -51.47
N GLY A 8 -5.17 32.69 -51.02
CA GLY A 8 -5.05 33.59 -49.89
C GLY A 8 -4.79 32.81 -48.61
N LEU A 9 -3.57 32.90 -48.07
CA LEU A 9 -3.26 32.53 -46.70
C LEU A 9 -3.91 33.55 -45.76
N GLY A 10 -5.20 33.36 -45.50
CA GLY A 10 -5.92 34.05 -44.43
C GLY A 10 -5.39 33.53 -43.09
N GLY A 11 -4.56 34.35 -42.44
CA GLY A 11 -4.04 34.08 -41.10
C GLY A 11 -5.17 33.89 -40.09
N LEU A 12 -5.33 32.67 -39.61
CA LEU A 12 -6.03 32.35 -38.37
C LEU A 12 -5.12 32.76 -37.20
N SER A 13 -5.06 34.06 -36.91
CA SER A 13 -4.64 34.54 -35.59
C SER A 13 -5.75 34.21 -34.59
N ALA A 14 -5.80 32.95 -34.15
CA ALA A 14 -6.57 32.58 -32.98
C ALA A 14 -5.95 33.27 -31.75
N PRO A 15 -6.72 33.98 -30.91
CA PRO A 15 -6.20 34.52 -29.67
C PRO A 15 -5.67 33.36 -28.82
N LEU A 16 -4.44 33.50 -28.32
CA LEU A 16 -3.92 32.61 -27.28
C LEU A 16 -4.78 32.82 -26.04
N GLU A 17 -5.78 31.96 -25.83
CA GLU A 17 -6.56 31.94 -24.60
C GLU A 17 -5.61 31.79 -23.41
N PRO A 18 -5.77 32.61 -22.35
CA PRO A 18 -4.91 32.57 -21.20
C PRO A 18 -5.05 31.20 -20.52
N TYR A 19 -3.90 30.59 -20.27
CA TYR A 19 -3.68 29.36 -19.52
C TYR A 19 -4.76 29.11 -18.47
N SER A 20 -5.77 28.30 -18.80
CA SER A 20 -6.72 27.81 -17.80
C SER A 20 -5.94 26.93 -16.82
N HIS A 21 -5.76 27.42 -15.60
CA HIS A 21 -4.91 26.84 -14.56
C HIS A 21 -5.02 25.30 -14.45
N PRO A 22 -3.88 24.58 -14.30
CA PRO A 22 -3.83 23.15 -13.94
C PRO A 22 -4.64 22.79 -12.67
N LEU A 23 -4.95 23.80 -11.84
CA LEU A 23 -5.73 23.71 -10.62
C LEU A 23 -7.13 23.10 -10.80
N LYS A 24 -7.79 23.26 -11.96
CA LYS A 24 -9.15 22.73 -12.14
C LYS A 24 -9.19 21.20 -12.11
N TYR A 25 -8.28 20.53 -12.82
CA TYR A 25 -8.22 19.06 -12.87
C TYR A 25 -7.78 18.48 -11.52
N TRP A 26 -6.81 19.10 -10.87
CA TRP A 26 -6.36 18.70 -9.53
C TRP A 26 -7.40 18.98 -8.43
N SER A 27 -8.24 20.01 -8.58
CA SER A 27 -9.33 20.28 -7.62
C SER A 27 -10.39 19.17 -7.59
N TYR A 28 -10.66 18.50 -8.71
CA TYR A 28 -11.60 17.38 -8.77
C TYR A 28 -11.02 16.13 -8.09
N PHE A 29 -9.75 15.84 -8.36
CA PHE A 29 -9.01 14.79 -7.65
C PHE A 29 -8.98 15.05 -6.14
N TRP A 30 -8.67 16.28 -5.73
CA TRP A 30 -8.61 16.68 -4.32
C TRP A 30 -9.96 16.53 -3.61
N LYS A 31 -11.05 16.97 -4.25
CA LYS A 31 -12.42 16.81 -3.73
C LYS A 31 -12.81 15.34 -3.59
N ALA A 32 -12.38 14.48 -4.52
CA ALA A 32 -12.61 13.03 -4.42
C ALA A 32 -11.79 12.38 -3.30
N SER A 33 -10.50 12.72 -3.19
CA SER A 33 -9.57 12.24 -2.15
C SER A 33 -10.02 12.63 -0.74
N ILE A 34 -10.46 13.87 -0.53
CA ILE A 34 -11.02 14.32 0.76
C ILE A 34 -12.30 13.55 1.11
N ARG A 35 -13.18 13.32 0.13
CA ARG A 35 -14.42 12.55 0.35
C ARG A 35 -14.11 11.12 0.78
N ILE A 36 -13.08 10.49 0.22
CA ILE A 36 -12.62 9.15 0.62
C ILE A 36 -11.99 9.20 2.00
N ILE A 37 -11.12 10.17 2.30
CA ILE A 37 -10.53 10.31 3.64
C ILE A 37 -11.64 10.46 4.67
N LYS A 38 -12.64 11.30 4.41
CA LYS A 38 -13.83 11.44 5.27
C LYS A 38 -14.62 10.13 5.36
N ALA A 39 -14.85 9.44 4.25
CA ALA A 39 -15.58 8.16 4.23
C ALA A 39 -14.82 7.03 4.94
N LEU A 40 -13.50 6.96 4.82
CA LEU A 40 -12.65 5.96 5.48
C LEU A 40 -12.50 6.27 6.97
N ILE A 41 -12.40 7.54 7.37
CA ILE A 41 -12.50 7.97 8.78
C ILE A 41 -13.88 7.57 9.32
N GLN A 42 -14.95 7.81 8.56
CA GLN A 42 -16.31 7.49 8.98
C GLN A 42 -16.59 5.97 9.07
N VAL A 43 -16.07 5.17 8.13
CA VAL A 43 -16.12 3.70 8.19
C VAL A 43 -15.26 3.15 9.34
N SER A 44 -14.13 3.79 9.65
CA SER A 44 -13.30 3.42 10.81
C SER A 44 -13.96 3.78 12.14
N LEU A 45 -14.77 4.84 12.18
CA LEU A 45 -15.56 5.24 13.36
C LEU A 45 -16.84 4.41 13.54
N LEU A 46 -17.42 3.90 12.46
CA LEU A 46 -18.65 3.09 12.48
C LEU A 46 -18.36 1.58 12.63
N GLY A 47 -17.13 1.12 12.40
CA GLY A 47 -16.72 -0.29 12.46
C GLY A 47 -16.33 -0.81 13.84
N VAL A 48 -16.59 -0.07 14.92
CA VAL A 48 -16.33 -0.51 16.30
C VAL A 48 -17.67 -0.64 17.02
N GLY A 49 -18.43 -1.70 16.74
CA GLY A 49 -19.80 -1.71 17.26
C GLY A 49 -20.61 -2.98 17.14
N GLU A 50 -19.99 -4.16 17.12
CA GLU A 50 -20.68 -5.41 17.49
C GLU A 50 -19.64 -6.45 17.90
N TRP A 51 -19.04 -6.21 19.06
CA TRP A 51 -18.17 -7.18 19.70
C TRP A 51 -19.04 -8.30 20.24
N LEU A 52 -18.93 -9.49 19.65
CA LEU A 52 -19.59 -10.69 20.14
C LEU A 52 -18.95 -11.05 21.49
N MET A 53 -19.50 -10.47 22.56
CA MET A 53 -19.07 -10.70 23.94
C MET A 53 -19.47 -12.12 24.31
N VAL A 54 -18.51 -13.04 24.24
CA VAL A 54 -18.73 -14.44 24.61
C VAL A 54 -18.30 -14.63 26.06
N ARG A 55 -19.16 -15.26 26.85
CA ARG A 55 -18.86 -15.63 28.24
C ARG A 55 -17.97 -16.86 28.26
N CYS A 56 -16.96 -16.83 29.13
CA CYS A 56 -16.17 -18.02 29.41
C CYS A 56 -17.05 -19.11 30.02
N GLU A 57 -17.01 -20.31 29.46
CA GLU A 57 -17.80 -21.45 29.95
C GLU A 57 -17.39 -21.93 31.36
N ILE A 58 -16.19 -21.57 31.83
CA ILE A 58 -15.68 -21.95 33.16
C ILE A 58 -16.01 -20.90 34.24
N CYS A 59 -15.62 -19.64 34.01
CA CYS A 59 -15.69 -18.61 35.04
C CYS A 59 -16.77 -17.56 34.79
N GLY A 60 -17.52 -17.64 33.68
CA GLY A 60 -18.58 -16.70 33.33
C GLY A 60 -18.11 -15.29 32.95
N LYS A 61 -16.82 -14.96 33.12
CA LYS A 61 -16.26 -13.65 32.73
C LYS A 61 -16.48 -13.43 31.23
N GLU A 62 -17.03 -12.28 30.88
CA GLU A 62 -17.16 -11.83 29.50
C GLU A 62 -15.78 -11.45 28.96
N SER A 63 -15.46 -11.94 27.76
CA SER A 63 -14.20 -11.63 27.10
C SER A 63 -14.45 -11.02 25.73
N TYR A 64 -13.82 -9.87 25.49
CA TYR A 64 -13.80 -9.21 24.18
C TYR A 64 -12.96 -9.98 23.14
N MET A 65 -12.15 -10.95 23.58
CA MET A 65 -11.32 -11.81 22.73
C MET A 65 -11.45 -13.27 23.19
N PRO A 66 -12.53 -13.97 22.82
CA PRO A 66 -12.77 -15.32 23.28
C PRO A 66 -11.86 -16.32 22.54
N PHE A 67 -11.25 -17.25 23.29
CA PHE A 67 -10.43 -18.31 22.74
C PHE A 67 -11.27 -19.56 22.52
N ARG A 68 -11.34 -20.06 21.28
CA ARG A 68 -11.96 -21.35 20.98
C ARG A 68 -10.94 -22.47 21.13
N CYS A 69 -11.22 -23.46 21.98
CA CYS A 69 -10.36 -24.62 22.15
C CYS A 69 -10.46 -25.57 20.96
N SER A 70 -9.34 -25.95 20.33
CA SER A 70 -9.31 -26.87 19.19
C SER A 70 -9.68 -28.31 19.55
N TYR A 71 -9.67 -28.66 20.84
CA TYR A 71 -9.93 -30.03 21.32
C TYR A 71 -11.40 -30.24 21.68
N CYS A 72 -11.99 -29.37 22.50
CA CYS A 72 -13.39 -29.49 22.94
C CYS A 72 -14.35 -28.53 22.21
N GLY A 73 -13.86 -27.53 21.48
CA GLY A 73 -14.68 -26.58 20.74
C GLY A 73 -15.31 -25.44 21.55
N GLY A 74 -15.18 -25.46 22.88
CA GLY A 74 -15.72 -24.43 23.79
C GLY A 74 -14.96 -23.10 23.77
N TYR A 75 -15.58 -22.06 24.33
CA TYR A 75 -15.06 -20.70 24.38
C TYR A 75 -14.62 -20.27 25.79
N PHE A 76 -13.39 -19.76 25.90
CA PHE A 76 -12.73 -19.46 27.18
C PHE A 76 -12.06 -18.08 27.20
N CYS A 77 -11.88 -17.54 28.41
CA CYS A 77 -11.13 -16.30 28.63
C CYS A 77 -9.60 -16.54 28.64
N TYR A 78 -8.81 -15.46 28.74
CA TYR A 78 -7.34 -15.52 28.76
C TYR A 78 -6.78 -16.49 29.82
N GLU A 79 -7.39 -16.53 31.01
CA GLU A 79 -6.97 -17.39 32.14
C GLU A 79 -7.29 -18.88 31.89
N HIS A 80 -8.39 -19.18 31.20
CA HIS A 80 -8.87 -20.56 30.98
C HIS A 80 -8.63 -21.07 29.55
N ARG A 81 -7.86 -20.34 28.73
CA ARG A 81 -7.62 -20.69 27.32
C ARG A 81 -6.87 -22.00 27.11
N LEU A 82 -6.04 -22.39 28.07
CA LEU A 82 -5.22 -23.59 28.00
C LEU A 82 -6.06 -24.83 28.36
N PRO A 83 -5.89 -25.97 27.66
CA PRO A 83 -6.61 -27.21 27.95
C PRO A 83 -6.52 -27.67 29.40
N GLU A 84 -5.37 -27.47 30.04
CA GLU A 84 -5.11 -27.81 31.44
C GLU A 84 -5.88 -26.90 32.40
N ALA A 85 -6.07 -25.63 32.02
CA ALA A 85 -6.74 -24.62 32.85
C ALA A 85 -8.27 -24.79 32.88
N HIS A 86 -8.86 -25.50 31.92
CA HIS A 86 -10.31 -25.81 31.89
C HIS A 86 -10.62 -27.31 31.93
N ASN A 87 -9.65 -28.14 32.31
CA ASN A 87 -9.78 -29.59 32.41
C ASN A 87 -10.40 -30.22 31.14
N CYS A 88 -9.82 -29.89 29.99
CA CYS A 88 -10.36 -30.24 28.67
C CYS A 88 -10.61 -31.74 28.51
N THR A 89 -11.81 -32.12 28.09
CA THR A 89 -12.13 -33.53 27.78
C THR A 89 -11.48 -33.99 26.47
N GLY A 90 -11.41 -33.11 25.46
CA GLY A 90 -10.85 -33.42 24.14
C GLY A 90 -9.34 -33.59 24.08
N ILE A 91 -8.58 -33.12 25.09
CA ILE A 91 -7.12 -33.33 25.13
C ILE A 91 -6.76 -34.75 25.60
N ARG A 92 -7.57 -35.33 26.50
CA ARG A 92 -7.32 -36.69 27.02
C ARG A 92 -7.41 -37.74 25.92
N SER A 93 -8.42 -37.64 25.05
CA SER A 93 -8.57 -38.52 23.89
C SER A 93 -7.41 -38.39 22.89
N ARG A 94 -6.86 -37.17 22.71
CA ARG A 94 -5.68 -36.95 21.86
C ARG A 94 -4.42 -37.58 22.48
N ILE A 95 -4.23 -37.44 23.80
CA ILE A 95 -3.10 -38.03 24.53
C ILE A 95 -3.18 -39.56 24.51
N GLU A 96 -4.36 -40.13 24.70
CA GLU A 96 -4.56 -41.58 24.62
C GLU A 96 -4.31 -42.13 23.21
N TYR A 97 -4.75 -41.41 22.17
CA TYR A 97 -4.41 -41.72 20.79
C TYR A 97 -2.87 -41.72 20.58
N LEU A 98 -2.18 -40.67 21.04
CA LEU A 98 -0.71 -40.55 20.92
C LEU A 98 0.07 -41.56 21.77
N LYS A 99 -0.54 -42.15 22.81
CA LYS A 99 0.07 -43.24 23.59
C LYS A 99 -0.12 -44.60 22.93
N ARG A 100 -1.17 -44.77 22.12
CA ARG A 100 -1.46 -46.02 21.40
C ARG A 100 -0.52 -46.21 20.20
N ASP A 101 -0.23 -45.13 19.49
CA ASP A 101 0.84 -45.11 18.50
C ASP A 101 2.15 -44.96 19.27
N SER A 102 3.00 -45.99 19.27
CA SER A 102 4.29 -46.03 19.93
C SER A 102 5.17 -44.85 19.49
N TYR A 103 5.10 -43.75 20.25
CA TYR A 103 5.94 -42.58 20.08
C TYR A 103 7.39 -42.98 20.36
N THR A 104 8.18 -43.21 19.30
CA THR A 104 9.62 -43.21 19.42
C THR A 104 10.04 -41.79 19.82
N PRO A 105 10.73 -41.60 20.96
CA PRO A 105 11.28 -40.31 21.31
C PRO A 105 12.08 -39.79 20.13
N PHE A 106 11.72 -38.59 19.70
CA PHE A 106 12.36 -37.90 18.61
C PHE A 106 13.83 -37.71 18.93
N GLU A 107 14.66 -38.57 18.34
CA GLU A 107 16.10 -38.44 18.33
C GLU A 107 16.41 -37.02 17.87
N SER A 108 17.13 -36.29 18.73
CA SER A 108 17.33 -34.85 18.64
C SER A 108 17.45 -34.42 17.18
N LEU A 109 16.47 -33.67 16.66
CA LEU A 109 16.69 -33.00 15.40
C LEU A 109 17.99 -32.26 15.54
N SER A 110 18.97 -32.66 14.73
CA SER A 110 20.08 -31.79 14.35
C SER A 110 19.50 -30.38 14.21
N PRO A 111 20.10 -29.35 14.83
CA PRO A 111 19.55 -28.00 14.79
C PRO A 111 19.22 -27.73 13.34
N ILE A 112 17.93 -27.49 13.06
CA ILE A 112 17.45 -27.21 11.70
C ILE A 112 18.41 -26.16 11.19
N LYS A 113 19.33 -26.56 10.29
CA LYS A 113 20.26 -25.63 9.67
C LYS A 113 19.31 -24.62 9.07
N ARG A 114 19.30 -23.39 9.59
CA ARG A 114 18.53 -22.32 8.97
C ARG A 114 19.14 -22.19 7.60
N VAL A 115 18.53 -22.87 6.63
CA VAL A 115 18.85 -22.72 5.23
C VAL A 115 18.41 -21.31 4.94
N PHE A 116 19.34 -20.36 5.10
CA PHE A 116 19.15 -19.03 4.59
C PHE A 116 18.84 -19.22 3.10
N PRO A 117 17.65 -18.84 2.62
CA PRO A 117 17.30 -19.05 1.23
C PRO A 117 18.35 -18.38 0.33
N PRO A 118 18.64 -18.96 -0.84
CA PRO A 118 19.76 -18.56 -1.67
C PRO A 118 19.62 -17.10 -2.14
N SER A 119 20.74 -16.39 -2.14
CA SER A 119 20.94 -14.99 -2.60
C SER A 119 19.77 -14.02 -2.32
N MET A 120 19.86 -13.29 -1.21
CA MET A 120 18.86 -12.29 -0.78
C MET A 120 18.77 -11.03 -1.66
N ALA A 121 19.20 -11.05 -2.92
CA ALA A 121 19.20 -9.90 -3.82
C ALA A 121 18.72 -10.23 -5.25
N THR A 122 18.33 -11.47 -5.53
CA THR A 122 17.93 -11.86 -6.88
C THR A 122 16.41 -11.76 -7.04
N PHE A 123 15.99 -11.29 -8.22
CA PHE A 123 14.59 -11.32 -8.63
C PHE A 123 14.30 -12.66 -9.27
N THR A 124 13.22 -13.31 -8.85
CA THR A 124 12.78 -14.53 -9.52
C THR A 124 12.15 -14.18 -10.87
N ARG A 125 12.14 -15.11 -11.83
CA ARG A 125 11.43 -14.89 -13.11
C ARG A 125 9.94 -14.59 -12.90
N ARG A 126 9.35 -15.21 -11.88
CA ARG A 126 7.97 -14.97 -11.47
C ARG A 126 7.78 -13.54 -10.98
N GLU A 127 8.65 -13.09 -10.10
CA GLU A 127 8.60 -11.74 -9.55
C GLU A 127 8.79 -10.68 -10.64
N LEU A 128 9.76 -10.86 -11.54
CA LEU A 128 9.98 -9.92 -12.64
C LEU A 128 8.76 -9.83 -13.56
N ARG A 129 8.12 -10.97 -13.84
CA ARG A 129 6.86 -11.02 -14.59
C ARG A 129 5.73 -10.30 -13.84
N ASP A 130 5.55 -10.60 -12.57
CA ASP A 130 4.49 -10.01 -11.75
C ASP A 130 4.72 -8.49 -11.59
N LEU A 131 5.97 -8.04 -11.43
CA LEU A 131 6.33 -6.63 -11.39
C LEU A 131 6.05 -5.95 -12.74
N ALA A 132 6.41 -6.57 -13.86
CA ALA A 132 6.15 -6.03 -15.20
C ALA A 132 4.65 -5.88 -15.48
N ILE A 133 3.84 -6.88 -15.12
CA ILE A 133 2.37 -6.80 -15.23
C ILE A 133 1.82 -5.70 -14.30
N GLY A 134 2.35 -5.61 -13.07
CA GLY A 134 1.99 -4.56 -12.12
C GLY A 134 2.26 -3.16 -12.68
N ILE A 135 3.47 -2.91 -13.19
CA ILE A 135 3.83 -1.64 -13.85
C ILE A 135 2.85 -1.35 -14.99
N LEU A 136 2.65 -2.30 -15.91
CA LEU A 136 1.80 -2.11 -17.08
C LEU A 136 0.38 -1.66 -16.71
N ILE A 137 -0.22 -2.31 -15.71
CA ILE A 137 -1.59 -2.02 -15.28
C ILE A 137 -1.65 -0.70 -14.52
N VAL A 138 -0.69 -0.45 -13.63
CA VAL A 138 -0.61 0.80 -12.86
C VAL A 138 -0.38 1.99 -13.79
N SER A 139 0.43 1.84 -14.84
CA SER A 139 0.65 2.86 -15.88
C SER A 139 -0.60 3.22 -16.68
N ALA A 140 -1.63 2.37 -16.72
CA ALA A 140 -2.88 2.74 -17.38
C ALA A 140 -3.67 3.80 -16.59
N ILE A 141 -3.45 3.92 -15.27
CA ILE A 141 -4.19 4.87 -14.42
C ILE A 141 -3.88 6.32 -14.78
N PRO A 142 -2.62 6.79 -14.81
CA PRO A 142 -2.35 8.17 -15.18
C PRO A 142 -2.76 8.49 -16.61
N LEU A 143 -2.76 7.53 -17.55
CA LEU A 143 -3.23 7.77 -18.93
C LEU A 143 -4.70 8.22 -18.97
N THR A 144 -5.55 7.66 -18.09
CA THR A 144 -6.96 8.07 -17.99
C THR A 144 -7.15 9.47 -17.40
N TRP A 145 -6.19 9.96 -16.60
CA TRP A 145 -6.20 11.32 -16.04
C TRP A 145 -5.51 12.36 -16.93
N LEU A 146 -4.44 11.94 -17.61
CA LEU A 146 -3.61 12.81 -18.42
C LEU A 146 -4.24 13.13 -19.79
N GLY A 147 -5.25 12.36 -20.24
CA GLY A 147 -6.18 12.68 -21.32
C GLY A 147 -5.69 13.68 -22.38
N GLY A 148 -6.27 14.88 -22.40
CA GLY A 148 -5.92 15.94 -23.37
C GLY A 148 -4.50 16.52 -23.24
N LEU A 149 -3.84 16.36 -22.08
CA LEU A 149 -2.44 16.73 -21.90
C LEU A 149 -1.52 15.78 -22.67
N THR A 150 -1.85 14.47 -22.72
CA THR A 150 -1.11 13.48 -23.50
C THR A 150 -1.06 13.83 -24.98
N LEU A 151 -2.18 14.33 -25.53
CA LEU A 151 -2.26 14.76 -26.94
C LEU A 151 -1.58 16.11 -27.20
N ARG A 152 -1.69 17.05 -26.26
CA ARG A 152 -1.17 18.43 -26.43
C ARG A 152 0.32 18.57 -26.07
N ARG A 153 0.83 17.79 -25.11
CA ARG A 153 2.21 17.84 -24.59
C ARG A 153 2.74 16.44 -24.25
N PRO A 154 3.07 15.61 -25.26
CA PRO A 154 3.42 14.21 -25.06
C PRO A 154 4.65 14.01 -24.16
N LEU A 155 5.67 14.87 -24.27
CA LEU A 155 6.88 14.76 -23.44
C LEU A 155 6.60 14.99 -21.95
N VAL A 156 5.73 15.95 -21.61
CA VAL A 156 5.33 16.21 -20.23
C VAL A 156 4.53 15.04 -19.67
N ALA A 157 3.63 14.46 -20.47
CA ALA A 157 2.86 13.28 -20.08
C ALA A 157 3.76 12.05 -19.84
N ILE A 158 4.77 11.83 -20.69
CA ILE A 158 5.76 10.76 -20.52
C ILE A 158 6.57 10.97 -19.24
N ALA A 159 7.02 12.20 -18.97
CA ALA A 159 7.75 12.51 -17.75
C ALA A 159 6.90 12.28 -16.49
N ALA A 160 5.65 12.76 -16.49
CA ALA A 160 4.70 12.53 -15.39
C ALA A 160 4.42 11.03 -15.16
N MET A 161 4.31 10.25 -16.24
CA MET A 161 4.18 8.79 -16.15
C MET A 161 5.42 8.15 -15.51
N GLY A 162 6.62 8.56 -15.92
CA GLY A 162 7.88 8.08 -15.35
C GLY A 162 7.99 8.37 -13.85
N ILE A 163 7.56 9.56 -13.42
CA ILE A 163 7.49 9.94 -12.00
C ILE A 163 6.54 9.00 -11.24
N PHE A 164 5.34 8.75 -11.77
CA PHE A 164 4.35 7.87 -11.14
C PHE A 164 4.85 6.42 -11.02
N ILE A 165 5.39 5.85 -12.10
CA ILE A 165 5.96 4.50 -12.10
C ILE A 165 7.11 4.41 -11.09
N SER A 166 7.98 5.41 -11.07
CA SER A 166 9.12 5.44 -10.14
C SER A 166 8.67 5.51 -8.69
N ALA A 167 7.66 6.32 -8.35
CA ALA A 167 7.09 6.39 -7.01
C ALA A 167 6.56 5.02 -6.54
N PHE A 168 5.76 4.34 -7.37
CA PHE A 168 5.27 3.00 -7.07
C PHE A 168 6.41 1.97 -6.93
N LEU A 169 7.35 1.94 -7.88
CA LEU A 169 8.43 0.95 -7.88
C LEU A 169 9.38 1.12 -6.70
N LEU A 170 9.81 2.35 -6.43
CA LEU A 170 10.72 2.60 -5.32
C LEU A 170 10.06 2.29 -3.97
N HIS A 171 8.75 2.51 -3.84
CA HIS A 171 7.98 2.11 -2.67
C HIS A 171 8.00 0.58 -2.45
N GLU A 172 7.61 -0.21 -3.45
CA GLU A 172 7.59 -1.68 -3.36
C GLU A 172 9.00 -2.25 -3.15
N LEU A 173 9.99 -1.72 -3.88
CA LEU A 173 11.39 -2.13 -3.73
C LEU A 173 11.94 -1.79 -2.34
N ALA A 174 11.50 -0.69 -1.72
CA ALA A 174 11.90 -0.36 -0.36
C ALA A 174 11.42 -1.40 0.65
N HIS A 175 10.19 -1.93 0.52
CA HIS A 175 9.74 -3.04 1.35
C HIS A 175 10.62 -4.27 1.18
N LYS A 176 10.88 -4.64 -0.08
CA LYS A 176 11.69 -5.81 -0.42
C LYS A 176 13.12 -5.70 0.13
N PHE A 177 13.82 -4.62 -0.19
CA PHE A 177 15.20 -4.45 0.24
C PHE A 177 15.33 -4.26 1.75
N SER A 178 14.38 -3.60 2.41
CA SER A 178 14.35 -3.54 3.89
C SER A 178 14.16 -4.91 4.52
N ALA A 179 13.27 -5.74 3.97
CA ALA A 179 13.07 -7.11 4.45
C ALA A 179 14.34 -7.96 4.29
N MET A 180 14.97 -7.87 3.11
CA MET A 180 16.20 -8.60 2.80
C MET A 180 17.37 -8.18 3.68
N ARG A 181 17.53 -6.87 3.93
CA ARG A 181 18.55 -6.35 4.87
C ARG A 181 18.37 -6.86 6.29
N LEU A 182 17.13 -7.16 6.69
CA LEU A 182 16.81 -7.72 8.00
C LEU A 182 16.85 -9.25 8.04
N GLY A 183 17.26 -9.91 6.95
CA GLY A 183 17.39 -11.37 6.88
C GLY A 183 16.09 -12.12 6.55
N TYR A 184 15.05 -11.42 6.08
CA TYR A 184 13.79 -12.04 5.70
C TYR A 184 13.71 -12.26 4.18
N TRP A 185 13.08 -13.36 3.81
CA TRP A 185 12.68 -13.58 2.43
C TRP A 185 11.53 -12.64 2.06
N ALA A 186 11.62 -12.04 0.87
CA ALA A 186 10.63 -11.11 0.34
C ALA A 186 10.50 -11.26 -1.19
N GLU A 187 9.27 -11.26 -1.69
CA GLU A 187 8.98 -11.35 -3.13
C GLU A 187 7.73 -10.51 -3.47
N PHE A 188 7.82 -9.69 -4.52
CA PHE A 188 6.64 -9.01 -5.05
C PHE A 188 5.71 -10.02 -5.75
N ARG A 189 4.43 -10.00 -5.39
CA ARG A 189 3.41 -10.86 -5.99
C ARG A 189 2.16 -10.06 -6.33
N ILE A 190 1.64 -10.27 -7.53
CA ILE A 190 0.32 -9.78 -7.89
C ILE A 190 -0.74 -10.52 -7.07
N ASN A 191 -1.73 -9.78 -6.59
CA ASN A 191 -2.90 -10.33 -5.93
C ASN A 191 -4.12 -10.13 -6.82
N ALA A 192 -4.84 -11.20 -7.15
CA ALA A 192 -6.03 -11.15 -7.99
C ALA A 192 -7.09 -10.16 -7.46
N LEU A 193 -7.28 -10.08 -6.13
CA LEU A 193 -8.23 -9.14 -5.53
C LEU A 193 -7.75 -7.70 -5.71
N GLY A 194 -6.48 -7.43 -5.44
CA GLY A 194 -5.91 -6.09 -5.62
C GLY A 194 -5.92 -5.63 -7.07
N LEU A 195 -5.62 -6.56 -7.99
CA LEU A 195 -5.73 -6.37 -9.42
C LEU A 195 -7.17 -6.02 -9.83
N LEU A 196 -8.15 -6.78 -9.35
CA LEU A 196 -9.56 -6.55 -9.62
C LEU A 196 -10.01 -5.18 -9.09
N VAL A 197 -9.64 -4.82 -7.85
CA VAL A 197 -9.94 -3.50 -7.27
C VAL A 197 -9.32 -2.38 -8.10
N THR A 198 -8.07 -2.56 -8.53
CA THR A 198 -7.36 -1.61 -9.41
C THR A 198 -8.11 -1.44 -10.73
N LEU A 199 -8.54 -2.54 -11.35
CA LEU A 199 -9.29 -2.54 -12.61
C LEU A 199 -10.67 -1.88 -12.47
N ILE A 200 -11.43 -2.21 -11.42
CA ILE A 200 -12.75 -1.59 -11.16
C ILE A 200 -12.58 -0.08 -10.92
N SER A 201 -11.48 0.33 -10.28
CA SER A 201 -11.19 1.74 -10.03
C SER A 201 -11.05 2.58 -11.31
N PHE A 202 -10.79 1.97 -12.48
CA PHE A 202 -10.79 2.69 -13.76
C PHE A 202 -12.14 3.34 -14.07
N PHE A 203 -13.24 2.75 -13.62
CA PHE A 203 -14.59 3.30 -13.81
C PHE A 203 -15.06 4.18 -12.65
N SER A 204 -14.27 4.25 -11.58
CA SER A 204 -14.56 5.07 -10.40
C SER A 204 -13.87 6.44 -10.48
N PRO A 205 -14.45 7.50 -9.88
CA PRO A 205 -13.73 8.75 -9.59
C PRO A 205 -12.52 8.53 -8.67
N VAL A 206 -12.54 7.43 -7.92
CA VAL A 206 -11.51 7.02 -6.98
C VAL A 206 -10.62 5.99 -7.64
N LYS A 207 -9.36 6.36 -7.91
CA LYS A 207 -8.36 5.43 -8.44
C LYS A 207 -7.64 4.74 -7.28
N ILE A 208 -7.65 3.42 -7.26
CA ILE A 208 -6.97 2.62 -6.24
C ILE A 208 -5.84 1.87 -6.94
N VAL A 209 -4.62 2.01 -6.43
CA VAL A 209 -3.42 1.39 -6.97
C VAL A 209 -3.01 0.28 -6.02
N ALA A 210 -3.42 -0.96 -6.30
CA ALA A 210 -3.10 -2.11 -5.46
C ALA A 210 -2.88 -3.38 -6.31
N PRO A 211 -2.02 -3.36 -7.34
CA PRO A 211 -1.86 -4.52 -8.24
C PRO A 211 -1.31 -5.77 -7.53
N GLY A 212 -0.59 -5.57 -6.42
CA GLY A 212 0.10 -6.61 -5.68
C GLY A 212 0.65 -6.07 -4.38
N ALA A 213 1.49 -6.88 -3.73
CA ALA A 213 2.24 -6.47 -2.55
C ALA A 213 3.53 -7.28 -2.44
N VAL A 214 4.54 -6.73 -1.77
CA VAL A 214 5.70 -7.51 -1.33
C VAL A 214 5.29 -8.42 -0.17
N VAL A 215 5.32 -9.73 -0.42
CA VAL A 215 5.08 -10.74 0.60
C VAL A 215 6.38 -10.99 1.35
N VAL A 216 6.34 -10.86 2.67
CA VAL A 216 7.51 -11.00 3.54
C VAL A 216 7.31 -12.14 4.55
N ALA A 217 8.27 -13.05 4.62
CA ALA A 217 8.26 -14.16 5.57
C ALA A 217 8.81 -13.71 6.94
N THR A 218 8.06 -12.89 7.66
CA THR A 218 8.44 -12.35 8.98
C THR A 218 7.39 -12.67 10.06
N PRO A 219 7.78 -12.81 11.35
CA PRO A 219 6.81 -12.98 12.42
C PRO A 219 5.82 -11.81 12.48
N LEU A 220 4.54 -12.16 12.66
CA LEU A 220 3.47 -11.19 12.84
C LEU A 220 3.75 -10.33 14.08
N TYR A 221 3.38 -9.05 14.01
CA TYR A 221 3.52 -8.08 15.11
C TYR A 221 4.97 -7.83 15.58
N SER A 222 5.98 -8.18 14.77
CA SER A 222 7.37 -7.91 15.10
C SER A 222 7.79 -6.47 14.81
N ARG A 223 8.81 -5.99 15.54
CA ARG A 223 9.49 -4.72 15.21
C ARG A 223 10.00 -4.68 13.77
N SER A 224 10.50 -5.81 13.27
CA SER A 224 10.96 -5.97 11.89
C SER A 224 9.84 -5.69 10.89
N LEU A 225 8.65 -6.26 11.11
CA LEU A 225 7.48 -6.03 10.27
C LEU A 225 7.09 -4.54 10.23
N GLY A 226 7.12 -3.86 11.38
CA GLY A 226 6.85 -2.41 11.45
C GLY A 226 7.88 -1.57 10.69
N LEU A 227 9.18 -1.89 10.82
CA LEU A 227 10.26 -1.21 10.09
C LEU A 227 10.17 -1.43 8.58
N ILE A 228 9.86 -2.66 8.15
CA ILE A 228 9.66 -2.99 6.74
C ILE A 228 8.43 -2.27 6.19
N ALA A 229 7.32 -2.24 6.93
CA ALA A 229 6.12 -1.51 6.54
C ALA A 229 6.38 0.00 6.43
N LEU A 230 7.22 0.58 7.30
CA LEU A 230 7.56 2.00 7.26
C LEU A 230 8.44 2.38 6.04
N SER A 231 9.24 1.45 5.50
CA SER A 231 10.21 1.80 4.45
C SER A 231 9.56 2.25 3.14
N GLY A 232 8.41 1.68 2.76
CA GLY A 232 7.65 2.11 1.59
C GLY A 232 7.16 3.56 1.70
N PRO A 233 6.32 3.91 2.69
CA PRO A 233 5.85 5.27 2.91
C PRO A 233 6.99 6.28 3.11
N LEU A 234 8.09 5.87 3.76
CA LEU A 234 9.26 6.73 3.95
C LEU A 234 9.94 7.08 2.62
N THR A 235 10.10 6.12 1.72
CA THR A 235 10.63 6.36 0.37
C THR A 235 9.79 7.39 -0.40
N ASN A 236 8.46 7.26 -0.35
CA ASN A 236 7.56 8.25 -0.96
C ASN A 236 7.70 9.63 -0.31
N ILE A 237 7.78 9.72 1.02
CA ILE A 237 8.02 10.99 1.72
C ILE A 237 9.34 11.63 1.27
N LEU A 238 10.42 10.85 1.14
CA LEU A 238 11.71 11.36 0.68
C LEU A 238 11.66 11.83 -0.78
N GLN A 239 10.97 11.09 -1.65
CA GLN A 239 10.74 11.52 -3.03
C GLN A 239 9.91 12.81 -3.09
N ALA A 240 8.87 12.95 -2.28
CA ALA A 240 8.08 14.17 -2.17
C ALA A 240 8.95 15.37 -1.74
N ILE A 241 9.81 15.21 -0.72
CA ILE A 241 10.76 16.24 -0.30
C ILE A 241 11.72 16.61 -1.43
N ALA A 242 12.24 15.62 -2.18
CA ALA A 242 13.12 15.89 -3.31
C ALA A 242 12.41 16.71 -4.40
N PHE A 243 11.16 16.36 -4.73
CA PHE A 243 10.37 17.14 -5.68
C PHE A 243 10.01 18.54 -5.18
N LEU A 244 9.74 18.71 -3.87
CA LEU A 244 9.54 20.03 -3.28
C LEU A 244 10.79 20.92 -3.47
N ILE A 245 11.98 20.37 -3.20
CA ILE A 245 13.25 21.09 -3.39
C ILE A 245 13.44 21.45 -4.87
N ILE A 246 13.18 20.50 -5.79
CA ILE A 246 13.26 20.75 -7.24
C ILE A 246 12.29 21.86 -7.66
N GLY A 247 11.07 21.90 -7.11
CA GLY A 247 10.08 22.94 -7.38
C GLY A 247 10.53 24.32 -6.91
N MET A 248 11.17 24.42 -5.74
CA MET A 248 11.69 25.69 -5.21
C MET A 248 12.82 26.31 -6.05
N VAL A 249 13.58 25.48 -6.75
CA VAL A 249 14.71 25.93 -7.60
C VAL A 249 14.39 25.83 -9.10
N ALA A 250 13.13 25.58 -9.46
CA ALA A 250 12.74 25.39 -10.84
C ALA A 250 12.96 26.67 -11.65
N GLY A 251 13.71 26.55 -12.75
CA GLY A 251 14.03 27.69 -13.63
C GLY A 251 12.99 27.91 -14.74
N ASP A 252 12.15 26.91 -15.02
CA ASP A 252 11.15 26.97 -16.08
C ASP A 252 9.78 26.39 -15.64
N PRO A 253 8.67 26.80 -16.29
CA PRO A 253 7.32 26.37 -15.91
C PRO A 253 7.06 24.86 -16.07
N ILE A 254 7.80 24.17 -16.95
CA ILE A 254 7.62 22.73 -17.15
C ILE A 254 8.31 21.97 -16.01
N GLN A 255 9.50 22.39 -15.61
CA GLN A 255 10.19 21.83 -14.45
C GLN A 255 9.36 22.02 -13.17
N ALA A 256 8.81 23.22 -12.94
CA ALA A 256 7.92 23.48 -11.80
C ALA A 256 6.68 22.56 -11.83
N LEU A 257 6.03 22.42 -12.99
CA LEU A 257 4.88 21.53 -13.14
C LEU A 257 5.23 20.07 -12.84
N LEU A 258 6.36 19.56 -13.34
CA LEU A 258 6.77 18.18 -13.08
C LEU A 258 7.16 17.96 -11.61
N ALA A 259 7.74 18.97 -10.97
CA ALA A 259 8.03 18.97 -9.55
C ALA A 259 6.74 18.88 -8.71
N ASP A 260 5.75 19.72 -9.02
CA ASP A 260 4.44 19.69 -8.35
C ASP A 260 3.73 18.35 -8.53
N VAL A 261 3.79 17.77 -9.74
CA VAL A 261 3.26 16.45 -10.04
C VAL A 261 3.95 15.38 -9.18
N GLY A 262 5.28 15.41 -9.10
CA GLY A 262 6.05 14.46 -8.31
C GLY A 262 5.81 14.59 -6.81
N LEU A 263 5.74 15.81 -6.29
CA LEU A 263 5.38 16.10 -4.91
C LEU A 263 3.97 15.56 -4.60
N SER A 264 2.99 15.88 -5.44
CA SER A 264 1.60 15.48 -5.25
C SER A 264 1.43 13.96 -5.26
N ILE A 265 1.98 13.27 -6.26
CA ILE A 265 1.88 11.81 -6.40
C ILE A 265 2.49 11.12 -5.18
N ASN A 266 3.71 11.50 -4.80
CA ASN A 266 4.42 10.84 -3.69
C ASN A 266 3.75 11.10 -2.34
N SER A 267 3.30 12.33 -2.09
CA SER A 267 2.57 12.67 -0.86
C SER A 267 1.25 11.90 -0.75
N VAL A 268 0.49 11.76 -1.84
CA VAL A 268 -0.74 10.96 -1.88
C VAL A 268 -0.47 9.47 -1.64
N LEU A 269 0.53 8.90 -2.33
CA LEU A 269 0.87 7.48 -2.16
C LEU A 269 1.38 7.18 -0.75
N ALA A 270 2.16 8.08 -0.15
CA ALA A 270 2.56 7.97 1.25
C ALA A 270 1.33 8.01 2.18
N LEU A 271 0.46 9.01 2.00
CA LEU A 271 -0.73 9.19 2.84
C LEU A 271 -1.67 7.98 2.77
N PHE A 272 -1.94 7.48 1.56
CA PHE A 272 -2.82 6.33 1.35
C PHE A 272 -2.28 5.08 2.03
N ASN A 273 -0.98 4.78 1.88
CA ASN A 273 -0.37 3.61 2.52
C ASN A 273 -0.26 3.75 4.04
N LEU A 274 -0.31 4.97 4.58
CA LEU A 274 -0.31 5.22 6.03
C LEU A 274 -1.72 5.13 6.66
N ILE A 275 -2.78 4.94 5.89
CA ILE A 275 -4.11 4.69 6.44
C ILE A 275 -4.07 3.39 7.28
N PRO A 276 -4.51 3.41 8.56
CA PRO A 276 -4.36 2.29 9.47
C PRO A 276 -5.46 1.24 9.29
N PHE A 277 -5.66 0.74 8.07
CA PHE A 277 -6.74 -0.18 7.73
C PHE A 277 -6.28 -1.36 6.87
N GLY A 278 -6.85 -2.54 7.11
CA GLY A 278 -6.68 -3.72 6.28
C GLY A 278 -5.21 -4.16 6.14
N SER A 279 -4.77 -4.39 4.90
CA SER A 279 -3.41 -4.83 4.56
C SER A 279 -2.41 -3.69 4.33
N LEU A 280 -2.86 -2.43 4.43
CA LEU A 280 -2.03 -1.25 4.23
C LEU A 280 -0.91 -1.16 5.29
N ASP A 281 0.16 -0.46 4.95
CA ASP A 281 1.34 -0.40 5.82
C ASP A 281 1.10 0.37 7.10
N GLY A 282 0.25 1.38 7.06
CA GLY A 282 -0.16 2.17 8.21
C GLY A 282 -0.71 1.30 9.34
N ALA A 283 -1.45 0.24 9.01
CA ALA A 283 -1.97 -0.69 10.01
C ALA A 283 -0.84 -1.45 10.73
N LYS A 284 0.21 -1.84 10.00
CA LYS A 284 1.39 -2.55 10.54
C LYS A 284 2.25 -1.59 11.37
N ILE A 285 2.46 -0.36 10.87
CA ILE A 285 3.25 0.67 11.55
C ILE A 285 2.58 1.09 12.86
N LEU A 286 1.27 1.35 12.84
CA LEU A 286 0.50 1.76 14.03
C LEU A 286 0.56 0.69 15.13
N ARG A 287 0.41 -0.59 14.77
CA ARG A 287 0.52 -1.73 15.69
C ARG A 287 1.93 -1.86 16.31
N TRP A 288 2.96 -1.48 15.57
CA TRP A 288 4.34 -1.52 16.05
C TRP A 288 4.71 -0.28 16.89
N SER A 289 4.37 0.92 16.43
CA SER A 289 4.73 2.19 17.07
C SER A 289 3.79 3.31 16.65
N LEU A 290 2.92 3.74 17.57
CA LEU A 290 2.06 4.90 17.41
C LEU A 290 2.88 6.17 17.08
N ARG A 291 4.05 6.35 17.70
CA ARG A 291 4.92 7.50 17.46
C ARG A 291 5.42 7.53 16.01
N ALA A 292 5.91 6.40 15.50
CA ALA A 292 6.38 6.32 14.12
C ALA A 292 5.25 6.58 13.12
N TRP A 293 4.04 6.07 13.42
CA TRP A 293 2.85 6.33 12.62
C TRP A 293 2.46 7.82 12.62
N ILE A 294 2.38 8.47 13.79
CA ILE A 294 2.05 9.91 13.91
C ILE A 294 3.05 10.79 13.14
N ILE A 295 4.36 10.51 13.27
CA ILE A 295 5.39 11.30 12.59
C ILE A 295 5.25 11.16 11.07
N SER A 296 5.12 9.93 10.57
CA SER A 296 5.04 9.67 9.13
C SER A 296 3.74 10.19 8.51
N ILE A 297 2.58 10.02 9.16
CA ILE A 297 1.30 10.55 8.66
C ILE A 297 1.31 12.08 8.65
N SER A 298 1.87 12.71 9.69
CA SER A 298 1.96 14.17 9.77
C SER A 298 2.85 14.73 8.66
N ALA A 299 4.01 14.10 8.41
CA ALA A 299 4.89 14.48 7.32
C ALA A 299 4.20 14.35 5.95
N ALA A 300 3.50 13.25 5.69
CA ALA A 300 2.75 13.05 4.45
C ALA A 300 1.62 14.08 4.28
N VAL A 301 0.90 14.42 5.35
CA VAL A 301 -0.16 15.46 5.33
C VAL A 301 0.43 16.85 5.05
N LEU A 302 1.54 17.21 5.70
CA LEU A 302 2.18 18.51 5.49
C LEU A 302 2.70 18.68 4.06
N LEU A 303 3.36 17.66 3.51
CA LEU A 303 3.84 17.66 2.12
C LEU A 303 2.70 17.67 1.10
N LEU A 304 1.56 17.07 1.45
CA LEU A 304 0.37 17.16 0.61
C LEU A 304 -0.27 18.55 0.70
N ALA A 305 -0.36 19.13 1.90
CA ALA A 305 -0.91 20.46 2.10
C ALA A 305 -0.10 21.55 1.40
N SER A 306 1.23 21.40 1.31
CA SER A 306 2.08 22.35 0.59
C SER A 306 1.82 22.40 -0.92
N THR A 307 1.11 21.43 -1.50
CA THR A 307 0.71 21.46 -2.92
C THR A 307 -0.49 22.38 -3.18
N LEU A 308 -1.13 22.90 -2.12
CA LEU A 308 -2.35 23.69 -2.19
C LEU A 308 -2.12 25.19 -1.95
N ILE A 309 -0.90 25.56 -1.58
CA ILE A 309 -0.46 26.93 -1.26
C ILE A 309 0.25 27.47 -2.49
#